data_AF-A0A536UAA5-F1
#
_entry.id   AF-A0A536UAA5-F1
#
_cell.length_a   1.000
_cell.length_b   1.000
_cell.length_c   1.000
_cell.angle_alpha   90.00
_cell.angle_beta   90.00
_cell.angle_gamma   90.00
#
_symmetry.space_group_name_H-M   'P 1'
#
loop_
_entity.id
_entity.type
_entity.pdbx_description
1 polymer ?
#
loop_
_entity_poly.entity_id
_entity_poly.type
_entity_poly.pdbx_seq_one_letter_code
_entity_poly.pdbx_strand_id
1 'polypeptide(L)'
;MTKTLDDGYDETPPELRMPFKILKDAGVVPHEVEMFRELSALKRALHETVSAEEARTLRQRISELQQAIALRLDKLRMTGSL
;
A
#
# COMPACT_ATOMS: atom_id res chain seq x y z
N MET A 1 -12.03 15.38 -16.12
CA MET A 1 -11.54 14.00 -15.90
C MET A 1 -11.49 13.74 -14.40
N THR A 2 -12.59 13.24 -13.84
CA THR A 2 -12.71 12.87 -12.42
C THR A 2 -12.02 11.52 -12.19
N LYS A 3 -10.82 11.55 -11.61
CA LYS A 3 -10.09 10.36 -11.17
C LYS A 3 -10.79 9.83 -9.90
N THR A 4 -11.62 8.83 -10.04
CA THR A 4 -12.37 8.18 -8.96
C THR A 4 -11.39 7.47 -8.01
N LEU A 5 -11.58 7.69 -6.71
CA LEU A 5 -10.78 7.20 -5.58
C LEU A 5 -10.88 5.67 -5.35
N ASP A 6 -11.24 4.91 -6.39
CA ASP A 6 -11.74 3.54 -6.28
C ASP A 6 -10.63 2.49 -6.43
N ASP A 7 -9.62 2.77 -7.25
CA ASP A 7 -8.58 1.80 -7.66
C ASP A 7 -7.77 1.19 -6.50
N GLY A 8 -7.69 1.85 -5.33
CA GLY A 8 -6.94 1.35 -4.17
C GLY A 8 -7.78 0.59 -3.14
N TYR A 9 -9.10 0.76 -3.13
CA TYR A 9 -9.97 0.13 -2.14
C TYR A 9 -10.15 -1.37 -2.43
N ASP A 10 -10.26 -1.71 -3.72
CA ASP A 10 -10.40 -3.09 -4.17
C ASP A 10 -9.09 -3.89 -4.00
N GLU A 11 -7.94 -3.24 -4.13
CA GLU A 11 -6.61 -3.84 -3.88
C GLU A 11 -6.34 -4.09 -2.38
N THR A 12 -7.14 -3.53 -1.48
CA THR A 12 -7.01 -3.72 -0.03
C THR A 12 -7.54 -5.11 0.37
N PRO A 13 -6.77 -5.94 1.12
CA PRO A 13 -7.27 -7.21 1.65
C PRO A 13 -8.59 -7.05 2.44
N PRO A 14 -9.54 -8.01 2.36
CA PRO A 14 -10.88 -7.86 2.95
C PRO A 14 -10.87 -7.50 4.44
N GLU A 15 -9.93 -8.06 5.19
CA GLU A 15 -9.75 -7.87 6.63
C GLU A 15 -9.36 -6.42 7.00
N LEU A 16 -8.79 -5.68 6.04
CA LEU A 16 -8.33 -4.31 6.24
C LEU A 16 -9.32 -3.27 5.68
N ARG A 17 -10.30 -3.68 4.86
CA ARG A 17 -11.25 -2.76 4.20
C ARG A 17 -12.15 -1.98 5.18
N MET A 18 -12.54 -2.58 6.31
CA MET A 18 -13.39 -1.93 7.33
C MET A 18 -12.65 -0.81 8.09
N PRO A 19 -11.43 -1.04 8.64
CA PRO A 19 -10.62 0.03 9.22
C PRO A 19 -10.31 1.17 8.24
N PHE A 20 -10.02 0.86 6.98
CA PHE A 20 -9.73 1.89 5.96
C PHE A 20 -10.96 2.69 5.54
N LYS A 21 -12.17 2.11 5.64
CA LYS A 21 -13.44 2.81 5.36
C LYS A 21 -13.68 3.96 6.35
N ILE A 22 -13.39 3.74 7.64
CA ILE A 22 -13.53 4.75 8.70
C ILE A 22 -12.64 5.98 8.44
N LEU A 23 -11.46 5.76 7.86
CA LEU A 23 -10.49 6.82 7.57
C LEU A 23 -10.81 7.58 6.28
N LYS A 24 -11.35 6.88 5.26
CA LYS A 24 -11.91 7.52 4.05
C LYS A 24 -12.99 8.54 4.41
N ASP A 25 -13.83 8.22 5.39
CA ASP A 25 -14.92 9.08 5.84
C ASP A 25 -14.44 10.32 6.61
N ALA A 26 -13.19 10.36 7.09
CA ALA A 26 -12.57 11.50 7.79
C ALA A 26 -11.82 12.48 6.87
N GLY A 27 -11.78 12.23 5.55
CA GLY A 27 -11.13 13.12 4.58
C GLY A 27 -9.59 13.13 4.60
N VAL A 28 -8.96 12.31 5.45
CA VAL A 28 -7.49 12.15 5.53
C VAL A 28 -7.11 10.75 5.06
N VAL A 29 -6.28 10.68 4.03
CA VAL A 29 -5.74 9.39 3.58
C VAL A 29 -4.72 8.90 4.63
N PRO A 30 -4.91 7.71 5.22
CA PRO A 30 -3.97 7.15 6.17
C PRO A 30 -2.62 6.90 5.52
N HIS A 31 -1.56 7.07 6.30
CA HIS A 31 -0.20 6.77 5.86
C HIS A 31 -0.06 5.34 5.30
N GLU A 32 -0.79 4.38 5.86
CA GLU A 32 -0.78 2.99 5.41
C GLU A 32 -1.36 2.82 4.00
N VAL A 33 -2.38 3.61 3.64
CA VAL A 33 -2.93 3.61 2.27
C VAL A 33 -1.90 4.12 1.27
N GLU A 34 -1.12 5.14 1.64
CA GLU A 34 -0.02 5.63 0.81
C GLU A 34 1.07 4.56 0.62
N MET A 35 1.42 3.82 1.68
CA MET A 35 2.36 2.69 1.59
C MET A 35 1.84 1.59 0.62
N PHE A 36 0.55 1.27 0.65
CA PHE A 36 -0.04 0.31 -0.29
C PHE A 36 -0.05 0.83 -1.73
N ARG A 37 -0.32 2.12 -1.94
CA ARG A 37 -0.25 2.75 -3.28
C ARG A 37 1.16 2.70 -3.85
N GLU A 38 2.16 3.00 -3.03
CA GLU A 38 3.56 2.90 -3.40
C GLU A 38 3.95 1.46 -3.76
N LEU A 39 3.52 0.48 -2.96
CA LEU A 39 3.75 -0.94 -3.25
C LEU A 39 3.14 -1.36 -4.58
N SER A 40 1.90 -0.95 -4.87
CA SER A 40 1.26 -1.22 -6.16
C SER A 40 1.99 -0.54 -7.32
N ALA A 41 2.50 0.68 -7.14
CA ALA A 41 3.30 1.38 -8.14
C ALA A 41 4.64 0.67 -8.42
N LEU A 42 5.35 0.21 -7.38
CA LEU A 42 6.60 -0.53 -7.52
C LEU A 42 6.38 -1.88 -8.23
N LYS A 43 5.29 -2.58 -7.94
CA LYS A 43 4.93 -3.83 -8.62
C LYS A 43 4.64 -3.62 -10.11
N ARG A 44 3.92 -2.55 -10.48
CA ARG A 44 3.70 -2.18 -11.88
C ARG A 44 5.02 -1.86 -12.58
N ALA A 45 5.88 -1.05 -11.97
CA ALA A 45 7.20 -0.75 -12.52
C ALA A 45 8.06 -2.02 -12.72
N LEU A 46 7.99 -2.99 -11.79
CA LEU A 46 8.69 -4.28 -11.94
C LEU A 46 8.13 -5.13 -13.08
N HIS A 47 6.82 -5.05 -13.33
CA HIS A 47 6.20 -5.76 -14.44
C HIS A 47 6.56 -5.13 -15.81
N GLU A 48 6.71 -3.81 -15.84
CA GLU A 48 7.02 -3.05 -17.07
C GLU A 48 8.51 -2.95 -17.37
N THR A 49 9.40 -3.16 -16.38
CA THR A 49 10.85 -3.06 -16.61
C THR A 49 11.37 -4.23 -17.45
N VAL A 50 12.27 -3.90 -18.37
CA VAL A 50 13.00 -4.86 -19.21
C VAL A 50 14.47 -5.01 -18.77
N SER A 51 14.92 -4.17 -17.84
CA SER A 51 16.29 -4.18 -17.31
C SER A 51 16.41 -5.13 -16.12
N ALA A 52 17.30 -6.10 -16.22
CA ALA A 52 17.53 -7.07 -15.13
C ALA A 52 18.04 -6.40 -13.85
N GLU A 53 18.86 -5.35 -13.98
CA GLU A 53 19.39 -4.60 -12.84
C GLU A 53 18.29 -3.78 -12.16
N GLU A 54 17.49 -3.05 -12.95
CA GLU A 54 16.33 -2.32 -12.41
C GLU A 54 15.32 -3.27 -11.75
N ALA A 55 15.07 -4.43 -12.35
CA ALA A 55 14.20 -5.44 -11.80
C ALA A 55 14.72 -5.97 -10.45
N ARG A 56 16.05 -6.06 -10.26
CA ARG A 56 16.64 -6.44 -8.97
C ARG A 56 16.42 -5.34 -7.94
N THR A 57 16.67 -4.08 -8.29
CA THR A 57 16.44 -2.93 -7.41
C THR A 57 14.96 -2.81 -7.00
N LEU A 58 14.04 -2.98 -7.94
CA LEU A 58 12.60 -2.91 -7.69
C LEU A 58 12.13 -4.03 -6.76
N ARG A 59 12.62 -5.26 -6.95
CA ARG A 59 12.32 -6.38 -6.03
C ARG A 59 12.81 -6.11 -4.62
N GLN A 60 14.01 -5.52 -4.48
CA GLN A 60 14.55 -5.15 -3.18
C GLN A 60 13.63 -4.13 -2.46
N ARG A 61 13.26 -3.05 -3.15
CA ARG A 61 12.35 -2.02 -2.62
C ARG A 61 10.98 -2.58 -2.26
N ILE A 62 10.43 -3.46 -3.09
CA ILE A 62 9.15 -4.15 -2.81
C ILE A 62 9.25 -4.94 -1.50
N SER A 63 10.33 -5.70 -1.30
CA SER A 63 10.54 -6.50 -0.09
C SER A 63 10.65 -5.62 1.15
N GLU A 64 11.43 -4.54 1.08
CA GLU A 64 11.59 -3.57 2.18
C GLU A 64 10.26 -2.92 2.56
N LEU A 65 9.49 -2.46 1.57
CA LEU A 65 8.20 -1.82 1.81
C LEU A 65 7.16 -2.81 2.37
N GLN A 66 7.15 -4.06 1.91
CA GLN A 66 6.29 -5.11 2.48
C GLN A 66 6.61 -5.38 3.95
N GLN A 67 7.89 -5.41 4.33
CA GLN A 67 8.31 -5.56 5.73
C GLN A 67 7.86 -4.36 6.57
N ALA A 68 8.02 -3.14 6.05
CA ALA A 68 7.58 -1.92 6.74
C ALA A 68 6.06 -1.91 6.97
N ILE A 69 5.27 -2.31 5.96
CA ILE A 69 3.82 -2.44 6.09
C ILE A 69 3.46 -3.47 7.17
N ALA A 70 4.10 -4.64 7.17
CA ALA A 70 3.83 -5.69 8.15
C ALA A 70 4.07 -5.20 9.59
N LEU A 71 5.21 -4.53 9.84
CA LEU A 71 5.54 -3.95 11.14
C LEU A 71 4.55 -2.86 11.56
N ARG A 72 4.12 -2.01 10.62
CA ARG A 72 3.17 -0.92 10.89
C ARG A 72 1.80 -1.48 11.26
N LEU A 73 1.30 -2.46 10.52
CA LEU A 73 0.02 -3.11 10.80
C LEU A 73 0.06 -3.87 12.12
N ASP A 74 1.18 -4.53 12.44
CA ASP A 74 1.34 -5.19 13.74
C ASP A 74 1.30 -4.17 14.89
N LYS A 75 2.00 -3.04 14.74
CA LYS A 75 1.94 -1.94 15.71
C LYS A 75 0.50 -1.42 15.89
N LEU A 76 -0.23 -1.19 14.80
CA LEU A 76 -1.64 -0.75 14.85
C LEU A 76 -2.53 -1.77 15.57
N ARG A 77 -2.32 -3.06 15.32
CA ARG A 77 -3.01 -4.16 16.01
C ARG A 77 -2.74 -4.16 17.51
N MET A 78 -1.50 -3.86 17.93
CA MET A 78 -1.11 -3.80 19.33
C MET A 78 -1.58 -2.53 20.04
N THR A 79 -1.60 -1.38 19.35
CA THR A 79 -1.91 -0.08 19.98
C THR A 79 -3.35 0.37 19.81
N GLY A 80 -4.14 -0.26 18.93
CA GLY A 80 -5.55 0.03 18.72
C GLY A 80 -5.87 1.45 18.21
N SER A 81 -4.86 2.27 17.93
CA SER A 81 -4.99 3.65 17.47
C SER A 81 -4.36 3.80 16.10
N LEU A 82 -5.19 4.24 15.16
CA LEU A 82 -4.79 4.84 13.88
C LEU A 82 -4.33 6.28 14.11
#